data_AF-A0A366EDB9-F1
#
_entry.id   AF-A0A366EDB9-F1
#
_cell.length_a   1.000
_cell.length_b   1.000
_cell.length_c   1.000
_cell.angle_alpha   90.00
_cell.angle_beta   90.00
_cell.angle_gamma   90.00
#
_symmetry.space_group_name_H-M   'P 1'
#
loop_
_entity.id
_entity.type
_entity.pdbx_description
1 polymer ?
#
loop_
_entity_poly.entity_id
_entity_poly.type
_entity_poly.pdbx_seq_one_letter_code
_entity_poly.pdbx_strand_id
1 'polypeptide(L)'
;MAKQAINKRKLIIPLSLFVVNVIFFAFFIEETIDASPPNYGSLGFSCPIIGFISLLYIGITFEKKHWLLRTLQVFNGIFILYPIAEIIYFIMLMV
;
A
#
# COMPACT_ATOMS: atom_id res chain seq x y z
N MET A 1 30.23 -4.88 13.94
CA MET A 1 28.79 -4.51 13.81
C MET A 1 27.96 -5.79 13.88
N ALA A 2 27.16 -5.98 14.94
CA ALA A 2 26.31 -7.17 15.06
C ALA A 2 25.17 -7.12 14.02
N LYS A 3 25.06 -8.17 13.22
CA LYS A 3 23.98 -8.39 12.24
C LYS A 3 22.74 -8.82 13.05
N GLN A 4 21.86 -7.87 13.37
CA GLN A 4 20.63 -8.18 14.12
C GLN A 4 19.77 -9.13 13.27
N ALA A 5 19.59 -10.36 13.73
CA ALA A 5 18.83 -11.37 13.01
C ALA A 5 17.36 -10.94 12.95
N ILE A 6 16.81 -10.87 11.74
CA ILE A 6 15.40 -10.52 11.52
C ILE A 6 14.54 -11.59 12.17
N ASN A 7 13.66 -11.19 13.08
CA ASN A 7 12.66 -12.09 13.60
C ASN A 7 11.63 -12.35 12.49
N LYS A 8 11.76 -13.50 11.82
CA LYS A 8 10.90 -13.91 10.70
C LYS A 8 9.41 -13.81 11.04
N ARG A 9 9.02 -14.01 12.31
CA ARG A 9 7.61 -13.87 12.76
C ARG A 9 7.10 -12.43 12.64
N LYS A 10 7.94 -11.43 12.91
CA LYS A 10 7.56 -10.01 12.79
C LYS A 10 7.44 -9.56 11.33
N LEU A 11 8.06 -10.29 10.40
CA LEU A 11 8.01 -10.00 8.97
C LEU A 11 6.72 -10.50 8.31
N ILE A 12 6.03 -11.47 8.93
CA ILE A 12 4.76 -12.02 8.41
C ILE A 12 3.72 -10.92 8.27
N ILE A 13 3.59 -10.04 9.28
CA ILE A 13 2.58 -8.96 9.28
C ILE A 13 2.75 -8.03 8.06
N PRO A 14 3.91 -7.39 7.83
CA PRO A 14 4.07 -6.50 6.67
C PRO A 14 3.97 -7.24 5.33
N LEU A 15 4.36 -8.52 5.25
CA LEU A 15 4.18 -9.33 4.04
C LEU A 15 2.70 -9.65 3.78
N SER A 16 1.94 -10.04 4.79
CA SER A 16 0.51 -10.30 4.67
C SER A 16 -0.24 -9.03 4.27
N LEU A 17 0.08 -7.89 4.90
CA LEU A 17 -0.52 -6.60 4.53
C LEU A 17 -0.16 -6.20 3.10
N PHE A 18 1.06 -6.50 2.64
CA PHE A 18 1.47 -6.28 1.25
C PHE A 18 0.64 -7.11 0.27
N VAL A 19 0.48 -8.42 0.52
CA VAL A 19 -0.33 -9.31 -0.35
C VAL A 19 -1.78 -8.84 -0.43
N VAL A 20 -2.38 -8.50 0.72
CA VAL A 20 -3.75 -7.97 0.77
C VAL A 20 -3.85 -6.66 -0.01
N ASN A 21 -2.88 -5.77 0.13
CA ASN A 21 -2.85 -4.53 -0.64
C ASN A 21 -2.73 -4.76 -2.14
N VAL A 22 -1.90 -5.71 -2.59
CA VAL A 22 -1.78 -6.03 -4.02
C VAL A 22 -3.12 -6.49 -4.59
N ILE A 23 -3.86 -7.32 -3.86
CA ILE A 23 -5.18 -7.80 -4.29
C ILE A 23 -6.17 -6.64 -4.42
N PHE A 24 -6.29 -5.80 -3.40
CA PHE A 24 -7.18 -4.62 -3.47
C PHE A 24 -6.75 -3.62 -4.53
N PHE A 25 -5.44 -3.45 -4.72
CA PHE A 25 -4.89 -2.55 -5.71
C PHE A 25 -5.21 -3.02 -7.14
N ALA A 26 -5.16 -4.33 -7.39
CA ALA A 26 -5.56 -4.91 -8.66
C ALA A 26 -7.05 -4.66 -8.95
N PHE A 27 -7.93 -4.87 -7.98
CA PHE A 27 -9.35 -4.55 -8.11
C PHE A 27 -9.57 -3.06 -8.35
N PHE A 28 -8.85 -2.19 -7.64
CA PHE A 28 -8.96 -0.75 -7.84
C PHE A 28 -8.57 -0.34 -9.27
N ILE A 29 -7.47 -0.90 -9.81
CA ILE A 29 -7.07 -0.66 -11.20
C ILE A 29 -8.15 -1.16 -12.18
N GLU A 30 -8.67 -2.37 -11.96
CA GLU A 30 -9.73 -2.95 -12.79
C GLU A 30 -10.98 -2.05 -12.80
N GLU A 31 -11.49 -1.66 -11.63
CA GLU A 31 -12.64 -0.75 -11.49
C GLU A 31 -12.38 0.60 -12.15
N THR A 32 -11.16 1.13 -12.07
CA THR A 32 -10.79 2.40 -12.70
C THR A 32 -10.78 2.31 -14.23
N ILE A 33 -10.34 1.17 -14.79
CA ILE A 33 -10.30 0.95 -16.24
C ILE A 33 -11.69 0.65 -16.80
N ASP A 34 -12.48 -0.15 -16.10
CA ASP A 34 -13.77 -0.65 -16.59
C ASP A 34 -14.92 0.34 -16.39
N ALA A 35 -14.89 1.15 -15.32
CA ALA A 35 -15.95 2.09 -15.02
C ALA A 35 -15.71 3.48 -15.67
N SER A 36 -16.62 3.90 -16.54
CA SER A 36 -16.75 5.28 -17.03
C SER A 36 -18.16 5.81 -16.72
N PRO A 37 -18.35 6.67 -15.69
CA PRO A 37 -17.35 7.28 -14.81
C PRO A 37 -16.74 6.28 -13.81
N PRO A 38 -15.54 6.54 -13.27
CA PRO A 38 -14.87 5.66 -12.31
C PRO A 38 -15.77 5.44 -11.09
N ASN A 39 -15.93 4.18 -10.73
CA ASN A 39 -16.63 3.78 -9.52
C ASN A 39 -15.62 3.15 -8.57
N TYR A 40 -15.15 3.92 -7.61
CA TYR A 40 -14.11 3.49 -6.66
C TYR A 40 -14.58 2.48 -5.61
N GLY A 41 -15.87 2.10 -5.63
CA GLY A 41 -16.46 1.19 -4.64
C GLY A 41 -16.31 1.68 -3.18
N SER A 42 -16.85 0.92 -2.23
CA SER A 42 -16.59 1.18 -0.80
C SER A 42 -15.19 0.74 -0.36
N LEU A 43 -14.51 -0.07 -1.17
CA LEU A 43 -13.21 -0.65 -0.88
C LEU A 43 -12.03 0.09 -1.55
N GLY A 44 -12.25 1.06 -2.43
CA GLY A 44 -11.16 1.78 -3.10
C GLY A 44 -10.22 2.55 -2.17
N PHE A 45 -10.70 2.92 -0.98
CA PHE A 45 -9.90 3.54 0.08
C PHE A 45 -9.23 2.54 1.03
N SER A 46 -9.43 1.23 0.84
CA SER A 46 -8.77 0.22 1.68
C SER A 46 -7.26 0.17 1.46
N CYS A 47 -6.80 0.33 0.21
CA CYS A 47 -5.37 0.37 -0.14
C CYS A 47 -4.54 1.40 0.64
N PRO A 48 -4.92 2.70 0.67
CA PRO A 48 -4.17 3.70 1.42
C PRO A 48 -4.19 3.42 2.92
N ILE A 49 -5.30 2.95 3.47
CA ILE A 49 -5.41 2.63 4.90
C ILE A 49 -4.47 1.47 5.27
N ILE A 50 -4.52 0.36 4.52
CA ILE A 50 -3.70 -0.83 4.77
C ILE A 50 -2.21 -0.50 4.53
N GLY A 51 -1.90 0.27 3.48
CA GLY A 51 -0.54 0.73 3.19
C GLY A 51 0.03 1.57 4.33
N PHE A 52 -0.79 2.47 4.89
CA PHE A 52 -0.40 3.31 6.01
C PHE A 52 -0.16 2.51 7.30
N ILE A 53 -1.06 1.57 7.61
CA ILE A 53 -0.90 0.65 8.75
C ILE A 53 0.41 -0.13 8.61
N SER A 54 0.71 -0.65 7.41
CA SER A 54 1.94 -1.39 7.13
C SER A 54 3.19 -0.50 7.26
N LEU A 55 3.14 0.75 6.78
CA LEU A 55 4.24 1.73 6.97
C LEU A 55 4.53 2.00 8.44
N LEU A 56 3.49 2.29 9.23
CA LEU A 56 3.61 2.55 10.65
C LEU A 56 4.15 1.32 11.39
N TYR A 57 3.59 0.14 11.10
CA TYR A 57 4.05 -1.11 11.71
C TYR A 57 5.54 -1.34 11.46
N ILE A 58 6.00 -1.17 10.21
CA ILE A 58 7.43 -1.33 9.88
C ILE A 58 8.28 -0.28 10.61
N GLY A 59 7.81 0.97 10.68
CA GLY A 59 8.52 2.07 11.34
C GLY A 59 8.68 1.88 12.84
N ILE A 60 7.65 1.35 13.51
CA ILE A 60 7.65 1.12 14.96
C ILE A 60 8.39 -0.18 15.32
N THR A 61 8.27 -1.22 14.51
CA THR A 61 8.74 -2.57 14.86
C THR A 61 10.21 -2.83 14.53
N PHE A 62 10.76 -2.13 13.52
CA PHE A 62 12.11 -2.40 13.01
C PHE A 62 12.98 -1.14 13.03
N GLU A 63 13.92 -1.09 13.99
CA GLU A 63 14.93 -0.01 14.06
C GLU A 63 15.84 0.02 12.81
N LYS A 64 16.26 -1.16 12.32
CA LYS A 64 17.10 -1.29 11.13
C LYS A 64 16.34 -1.95 9.98
N LYS A 65 16.11 -1.16 8.93
CA LYS A 65 15.42 -1.60 7.72
C LYS A 65 16.41 -2.15 6.70
N HIS A 66 16.43 -3.46 6.56
CA HIS A 66 17.11 -4.14 5.47
C HIS A 66 16.36 -3.94 4.15
N TRP A 67 16.97 -4.35 3.04
CA TRP A 67 16.48 -4.07 1.68
C TRP A 67 15.00 -4.45 1.47
N LEU A 68 14.55 -5.63 1.91
CA LEU A 68 13.17 -6.06 1.73
C LEU A 68 12.16 -5.17 2.48
N LEU A 69 12.45 -4.78 3.72
CA LEU A 69 11.58 -3.83 4.46
C LEU A 69 11.52 -2.48 3.76
N ARG A 70 12.64 -2.01 3.19
CA ARG A 70 12.65 -0.76 2.40
C ARG A 70 11.78 -0.90 1.16
N THR A 71 11.89 -2.02 0.44
CA THR A 71 11.05 -2.34 -0.71
C THR A 71 9.56 -2.35 -0.33
N LEU A 72 9.20 -3.01 0.78
CA LEU A 72 7.82 -3.00 1.29
C LEU A 72 7.34 -1.59 1.66
N GLN A 73 8.19 -0.75 2.26
CA GLN A 73 7.83 0.64 2.54
C GLN A 73 7.58 1.45 1.26
N VAL A 74 8.40 1.26 0.21
CA VAL A 74 8.18 1.92 -1.08
C VAL A 74 6.84 1.50 -1.68
N PHE A 75 6.54 0.20 -1.71
CA PHE A 75 5.26 -0.28 -2.22
C PHE A 75 4.06 0.22 -1.41
N ASN A 76 4.16 0.25 -0.08
CA ASN A 76 3.10 0.85 0.74
C ASN A 76 2.87 2.33 0.38
N GLY A 77 3.94 3.08 0.09
CA GLY A 77 3.84 4.44 -0.43
C GLY A 77 3.08 4.51 -1.75
N ILE A 78 3.35 3.59 -2.69
CA ILE A 78 2.62 3.49 -3.96
C ILE A 78 1.13 3.22 -3.72
N PHE A 79 0.80 2.26 -2.85
CA PHE A 79 -0.60 1.93 -2.53
C PHE A 79 -1.36 3.08 -1.86
N ILE A 80 -0.65 3.98 -1.18
CA ILE A 80 -1.24 5.21 -0.63
C ILE A 80 -1.43 6.26 -1.71
N LEU A 81 -0.39 6.54 -2.49
CA LEU A 81 -0.36 7.68 -3.40
C LEU A 81 -1.23 7.46 -4.64
N TYR A 82 -1.30 6.24 -5.16
CA TYR A 82 -1.98 5.97 -6.42
C TYR A 82 -3.49 6.27 -6.36
N PRO A 83 -4.27 5.77 -5.38
CA PRO A 83 -5.70 6.09 -5.29
C PRO A 83 -5.96 7.59 -5.08
N ILE A 84 -5.07 8.26 -4.35
CA ILE A 84 -5.16 9.72 -4.14
C ILE A 84 -4.91 10.46 -5.46
N ALA A 85 -3.89 10.06 -6.23
CA ALA A 85 -3.56 10.66 -7.51
C ALA A 85 -4.69 10.47 -8.54
N GLU A 86 -5.31 9.30 -8.59
CA GLU A 86 -6.48 9.02 -9.41
C GLU A 86 -7.66 9.95 -9.10
N ILE A 87 -8.01 10.10 -7.82
CA ILE A 87 -9.08 11.02 -7.40
C ILE A 87 -8.78 12.46 -7.84
N ILE A 88 -7.54 12.93 -7.64
CA ILE A 88 -7.13 14.28 -8.05
C ILE A 88 -7.24 14.43 -9.58
N TYR A 89 -6.76 13.44 -10.34
CA TYR A 89 -6.81 13.44 -11.80
C TYR A 89 -8.25 13.54 -12.30
N PHE A 90 -9.16 12.74 -11.74
CA PHE A 90 -10.58 12.80 -12.12
C PHE A 90 -11.25 14.12 -11.74
N ILE A 91 -10.94 14.70 -10.57
CA ILE A 91 -11.43 16.04 -10.21
C ILE A 91 -10.95 17.06 -11.24
N MET A 92 -9.68 17.01 -11.65
CA MET A 92 -9.12 17.93 -12.65
C MET A 92 -9.75 17.78 -14.04
N LEU A 93 -10.19 16.58 -14.43
CA LEU A 93 -10.91 16.37 -15.69
C LEU A 93 -12.36 16.89 -15.66
N MET A 94 -12.98 16.95 -14.48
CA MET A 94 -14.37 17.42 -14.32
C MET A 94 -14.49 18.94 -14.11
N VAL A 95 -13.38 19.64 -13.87
CA VAL A 95 -13.28 21.10 -13.75
C VAL A 95 -12.93 21.71 -15.11
#